data_AF-A0A9E4B0P7-F1
#
_entry.id   AF-A0A9E4B0P7-F1
#
_cell.length_a   1.000
_cell.length_b   1.000
_cell.length_c   1.000
_cell.angle_alpha   90.00
_cell.angle_beta   90.00
_cell.angle_gamma   90.00
#
_symmetry.space_group_name_H-M   'P 1'
#
loop_
_entity.id
_entity.type
_entity.pdbx_description
1 polymer ?
#
loop_
_entity_poly.entity_id
_entity_poly.type
_entity_poly.pdbx_seq_one_letter_code
_entity_poly.pdbx_strand_id
1 'polypeptide(L)'
;MTTDSQETTYRVYIDATIPSYLVSKPSRHPKTAEWQKITHEFWHDNRFEFILSDIVIAEISIGDRIQAADRLQAIEDLTVVDALDLERALVLRQVEFDSIVSWVEGIFPVGAVPCGCP
;
A
#
# COMPACT_ATOMS: atom_id res chain seq x y z
N MET A 1 -4.38 31.80 -18.13
CA MET A 1 -5.18 30.56 -18.11
C MET A 1 -4.26 29.41 -18.47
N THR A 2 -3.72 28.76 -17.45
CA THR A 2 -3.21 27.39 -17.49
C THR A 2 -3.28 26.94 -16.05
N THR A 3 -4.39 26.27 -15.71
CA THR A 3 -4.55 25.59 -14.44
C THR A 3 -3.57 24.43 -14.48
N ASP A 4 -2.45 24.59 -13.78
CA ASP A 4 -1.52 23.50 -13.53
C ASP A 4 -2.20 22.58 -12.52
N SER A 5 -2.99 21.65 -13.04
CA SER A 5 -3.60 20.57 -12.26
C SER A 5 -2.48 19.64 -11.84
N GLN A 6 -1.79 20.01 -10.75
CA GLN A 6 -0.88 19.12 -10.04
C GLN A 6 -1.72 17.92 -9.57
N GLU A 7 -1.69 16.85 -10.34
CA GLU A 7 -2.23 15.56 -9.93
C GLU A 7 -1.38 15.10 -8.75
N THR A 8 -1.93 15.19 -7.53
CA THR A 8 -1.19 14.91 -6.30
C THR A 8 -1.04 13.40 -6.15
N THR A 9 -0.02 12.82 -6.77
CA THR A 9 0.40 11.45 -6.50
C THR A 9 1.08 11.42 -5.12
N TYR A 10 0.58 10.59 -4.22
CA TYR A 10 1.13 10.42 -2.88
C TYR A 10 2.27 9.40 -2.91
N ARG A 11 3.49 9.82 -2.58
CA ARG A 11 4.63 8.89 -2.47
C ARG A 11 4.55 8.15 -1.14
N VAL A 12 4.47 6.82 -1.18
CA VAL A 12 4.29 5.97 -0.01
C VAL A 12 5.42 4.97 0.12
N TYR A 13 6.05 4.94 1.30
CA TYR A 13 7.03 3.93 1.62
C TYR A 13 6.36 2.62 2.04
N ILE A 14 6.77 1.50 1.45
CA ILE A 14 6.31 0.16 1.80
C ILE A 14 7.40 -0.63 2.53
N ASP A 15 6.98 -1.49 3.45
CA ASP A 15 7.86 -2.45 4.12
C ASP A 15 7.79 -3.84 3.46
N ALA A 16 8.54 -4.81 4.00
CA ALA A 16 8.59 -6.18 3.49
C ALA A 16 7.26 -6.97 3.63
N THR A 17 6.28 -6.47 4.39
CA THR A 17 4.99 -7.16 4.59
C THR A 17 4.07 -7.00 3.38
N ILE A 18 4.08 -5.84 2.74
CA ILE A 18 3.30 -5.55 1.53
C ILE A 18 3.60 -6.56 0.40
N PRO A 19 4.85 -6.69 -0.10
CA PRO A 19 5.16 -7.68 -1.14
C PRO A 19 4.90 -9.12 -0.66
N SER A 20 5.05 -9.39 0.64
CA SER A 20 4.72 -10.71 1.20
C SER A 20 3.22 -11.03 1.08
N TYR A 21 2.32 -10.07 1.34
CA TYR A 21 0.88 -10.29 1.17
C TYR A 21 0.47 -10.39 -0.30
N LEU A 22 1.11 -9.64 -1.19
CA LEU A 22 0.79 -9.64 -2.63
C LEU A 22 1.05 -10.98 -3.30
N VAL A 23 2.12 -11.68 -2.92
CA VAL A 23 2.50 -12.94 -3.58
C VAL A 23 2.07 -14.19 -2.81
N SER A 24 1.72 -14.02 -1.53
CA SER A 24 1.27 -15.13 -0.71
C SER A 24 -0.05 -15.70 -1.25
N LYS A 25 -0.20 -17.02 -1.20
CA LYS A 25 -1.48 -17.67 -1.51
C LYS A 25 -2.58 -17.11 -0.60
N PRO A 26 -3.83 -17.02 -1.10
CA PRO A 26 -4.96 -16.63 -0.27
C PRO A 26 -5.02 -17.46 1.02
N SER A 27 -5.00 -16.77 2.16
CA SER A 27 -5.01 -17.41 3.46
C SER A 27 -6.39 -17.99 3.77
N ARG A 28 -6.41 -19.08 4.53
CA ARG A 28 -7.65 -19.67 5.07
C ARG A 28 -8.10 -18.98 6.35
N HIS A 29 -7.23 -18.17 6.96
CA HIS A 29 -7.55 -17.41 8.16
C HIS A 29 -8.22 -16.09 7.77
N PRO A 30 -9.46 -15.81 8.24
CA PRO A 30 -10.23 -14.65 7.78
C PRO A 30 -9.47 -13.33 7.90
N LYS A 31 -8.78 -13.11 9.03
CA LYS A 31 -8.01 -11.89 9.28
C LYS A 31 -6.88 -11.69 8.28
N THR A 32 -6.09 -12.74 8.02
CA THR A 32 -5.00 -12.66 7.05
C THR A 32 -5.51 -12.52 5.62
N ALA A 33 -6.60 -13.19 5.28
CA ALA A 33 -7.23 -13.07 3.96
C ALA A 33 -7.75 -11.65 3.71
N GLU A 34 -8.34 -11.03 4.72
CA GLU A 34 -8.78 -9.63 4.68
C GLU A 34 -7.60 -8.68 4.46
N TRP A 35 -6.49 -8.88 5.17
CA TRP A 35 -5.29 -8.06 4.98
C TRP A 35 -4.66 -8.22 3.60
N GLN A 36 -4.62 -9.45 3.06
CA GLN A 36 -4.19 -9.67 1.68
C GLN A 36 -5.09 -8.92 0.71
N LYS A 37 -6.41 -8.99 0.91
CA LYS A 37 -7.39 -8.27 0.08
C LYS A 37 -7.16 -6.75 0.12
N ILE A 38 -7.05 -6.16 1.31
CA ILE A 38 -6.79 -4.72 1.47
C ILE A 38 -5.46 -4.33 0.83
N THR A 39 -4.41 -5.15 0.99
CA THR A 39 -3.11 -4.89 0.38
C THR A 39 -3.21 -4.90 -1.15
N HIS A 40 -3.96 -5.83 -1.73
CA HIS A 40 -4.21 -5.83 -3.17
C HIS A 40 -5.01 -4.60 -3.62
N GLU A 41 -6.05 -4.19 -2.91
CA GLU A 41 -6.81 -2.98 -3.24
C GLU A 41 -5.93 -1.74 -3.18
N PHE A 42 -5.14 -1.61 -2.12
CA PHE A 42 -4.17 -0.53 -1.93
C PHE A 42 -3.12 -0.49 -3.05
N TRP A 43 -2.57 -1.66 -3.43
CA TRP A 43 -1.53 -1.77 -4.46
C TRP A 43 -1.98 -1.33 -5.86
N HIS A 44 -3.26 -1.48 -6.18
CA HIS A 44 -3.80 -1.09 -7.49
C HIS A 44 -4.35 0.34 -7.51
N ASP A 45 -4.25 1.08 -6.42
CA ASP A 45 -4.69 2.47 -6.34
C ASP A 45 -3.64 3.41 -6.96
N ASN A 46 -4.00 3.96 -8.12
CA ASN A 46 -3.13 4.81 -8.94
C ASN A 46 -2.81 6.18 -8.32
N ARG A 47 -3.43 6.52 -7.18
CA ARG A 47 -3.12 7.74 -6.43
C ARG A 47 -1.80 7.64 -5.68
N PHE A 48 -1.26 6.42 -5.51
CA PHE A 48 -0.04 6.18 -4.77
C PHE A 48 1.13 5.80 -5.69
N GLU A 49 2.29 6.37 -5.40
CA GLU A 49 3.58 5.95 -5.94
C GLU A 49 4.34 5.21 -4.84
N PHE A 50 4.54 3.90 -5.01
CA PHE A 50 5.23 3.09 -4.01
C PHE A 50 6.75 3.22 -4.13
N ILE A 51 7.38 3.44 -2.99
CA ILE A 51 8.84 3.49 -2.84
C ILE A 51 9.27 2.54 -1.73
N LEU A 52 10.50 2.05 -1.79
CA LEU A 52 11.05 1.12 -0.80
C LEU A 52 12.55 1.35 -0.64
N SER A 53 13.16 0.74 0.37
CA SER A 53 14.61 0.81 0.58
C SER A 53 15.32 -0.49 0.21
N ASP A 54 16.65 -0.39 0.06
CA ASP A 54 17.55 -1.52 -0.05
C ASP A 54 17.44 -2.50 1.13
N ILE A 55 17.10 -2.01 2.34
CA ILE A 55 16.80 -2.84 3.51
C ILE A 55 15.60 -3.76 3.23
N VAL A 56 14.53 -3.23 2.65
CA VAL A 56 13.33 -4.02 2.30
C VAL A 56 13.67 -5.07 1.25
N ILE A 57 14.50 -4.72 0.25
CA ILE A 57 14.99 -5.69 -0.75
C ILE A 57 15.75 -6.83 -0.07
N ALA A 58 16.65 -6.51 0.86
CA ALA A 58 17.43 -7.51 1.58
C ALA A 58 16.52 -8.44 2.40
N GLU A 59 15.51 -7.92 3.07
CA GLU A 59 14.56 -8.72 3.86
C GLU A 59 13.73 -9.67 2.98
N ILE A 60 13.16 -9.18 1.87
CA ILE A 60 12.30 -10.01 1.01
C ILE A 60 13.10 -11.03 0.19
N SER A 61 14.40 -10.79 0.00
CA SER A 61 15.30 -11.74 -0.68
C SER A 61 15.59 -12.98 0.17
N ILE A 62 15.34 -12.93 1.48
CA ILE A 62 15.60 -14.02 2.41
C ILE A 62 14.38 -14.97 2.47
N GLY A 63 14.67 -16.26 2.68
CA GLY A 63 13.67 -17.29 2.92
C GLY A 63 13.52 -18.28 1.77
N ASP A 64 12.29 -18.69 1.50
CA ASP A 64 11.98 -19.62 0.40
C ASP A 64 12.30 -18.98 -0.95
N ARG A 65 13.07 -19.68 -1.79
CA ARG A 65 13.57 -19.12 -3.05
C ARG A 65 12.47 -18.75 -4.04
N ILE A 66 11.37 -19.49 -4.07
CA ILE A 66 10.26 -19.22 -4.98
C ILE A 66 9.54 -17.95 -4.51
N GLN A 67 9.17 -17.90 -3.22
CA GLN A 67 8.53 -16.71 -2.66
C GLN A 67 9.41 -15.47 -2.67
N ALA A 68 10.73 -15.62 -2.50
CA ALA A 68 11.66 -14.50 -2.64
C ALA A 68 11.70 -13.96 -4.07
N ALA A 69 11.73 -14.86 -5.08
CA ALA A 69 11.68 -14.45 -6.48
C ALA A 69 10.36 -13.74 -6.81
N ASP A 70 9.22 -14.28 -6.37
CA ASP A 70 7.90 -13.65 -6.60
C ASP A 70 7.84 -12.25 -5.95
N ARG A 71 8.33 -12.10 -4.72
CA ARG A 71 8.36 -10.80 -4.01
C ARG A 71 9.23 -9.78 -4.73
N LEU A 72 10.40 -10.19 -5.20
CA LEU A 72 11.32 -9.33 -5.94
C LEU A 72 10.75 -8.91 -7.29
N GLN A 73 10.08 -9.82 -8.00
CA GLN A 73 9.39 -9.52 -9.24
C GLN A 73 8.25 -8.52 -9.01
N ALA A 74 7.47 -8.67 -7.92
CA ALA A 74 6.36 -7.77 -7.61
C ALA A 74 6.80 -6.31 -7.39
N ILE A 75 8.06 -6.06 -7.03
CA ILE A 75 8.57 -4.72 -6.73
C ILE A 75 9.58 -4.20 -7.76
N GLU A 76 9.77 -4.90 -8.88
CA GLU A 76 10.87 -4.65 -9.81
C GLU A 76 10.85 -3.24 -10.42
N ASP A 77 9.65 -2.68 -10.61
CA ASP A 77 9.43 -1.35 -11.17
C ASP A 77 9.40 -0.22 -10.12
N LEU A 78 9.57 -0.54 -8.83
CA LEU A 78 9.47 0.45 -7.76
C LEU A 78 10.76 1.25 -7.59
N THR A 79 10.58 2.52 -7.19
CA THR A 79 11.72 3.38 -6.89
C THR A 79 12.36 2.99 -5.56
N VAL A 80 13.66 2.70 -5.61
CA VAL A 80 14.47 2.42 -4.41
C VAL A 80 15.03 3.74 -3.87
N VAL A 81 14.75 4.03 -2.61
CA VAL A 81 15.24 5.20 -1.88
C VAL A 81 16.23 4.79 -0.80
N ASP A 82 17.20 5.66 -0.50
CA ASP A 82 18.08 5.46 0.65
C ASP A 82 17.23 5.51 1.93
N ALA A 83 17.37 4.49 2.78
CA ALA A 83 16.65 4.41 4.04
C ALA A 83 16.93 5.62 4.97
N LEU A 84 18.06 6.30 4.78
CA LEU A 84 18.46 7.50 5.54
C LEU A 84 17.77 8.78 5.05
N ASP A 85 17.19 8.81 3.85
CA ASP A 85 16.53 9.99 3.25
C ASP A 85 15.01 10.02 3.49
N LEU A 86 14.49 9.14 4.36
CA LEU A 86 13.07 8.83 4.50
C LEU A 86 12.21 9.93 5.16
N GLU A 87 12.80 11.03 5.65
CA GLU A 87 12.09 12.06 6.42
C GLU A 87 10.92 12.75 5.68
N ARG A 88 10.83 12.63 4.35
CA ARG A 88 9.76 13.21 3.52
C ARG A 88 8.79 12.20 2.91
N ALA A 89 9.09 10.91 2.97
CA ALA A 89 8.13 9.90 2.57
C ALA A 89 7.06 9.84 3.65
N LEU A 90 5.78 9.80 3.28
CA LEU A 90 4.75 9.37 4.22
C LEU A 90 5.06 7.90 4.52
N VAL A 91 5.84 7.67 5.58
CA VAL A 91 6.09 6.33 6.07
C VAL A 91 4.76 5.88 6.62
N LEU A 92 4.15 4.85 6.01
CA LEU A 92 3.12 4.06 6.68
C LEU A 92 3.78 3.23 7.79
N ARG A 93 4.60 3.86 8.63
CA ARG A 93 5.25 3.23 9.77
C ARG A 93 4.14 2.99 10.77
N GLN A 94 3.67 1.75 10.77
CA GLN A 94 2.65 1.26 11.68
C GLN A 94 1.40 2.14 11.64
N VAL A 95 0.60 1.97 10.59
CA VAL A 95 -0.83 2.01 10.84
C VAL A 95 -1.06 0.88 11.84
N GLU A 96 -1.41 1.20 13.10
CA GLU A 96 -2.04 0.19 13.95
C GLU A 96 -3.11 -0.45 13.09
N PHE A 97 -3.02 -1.76 12.90
CA PHE A 97 -3.76 -2.54 11.90
C PHE A 97 -5.30 -2.32 11.93
N ASP A 98 -5.81 -1.68 12.97
CA ASP A 98 -7.20 -1.23 13.16
C ASP A 98 -7.55 0.06 12.38
N SER A 99 -6.60 0.97 12.14
CA SER A 99 -6.86 2.28 11.53
C SER A 99 -6.96 2.28 10.01
N ILE A 100 -6.50 1.25 9.29
CA ILE A 100 -6.74 1.15 7.83
C ILE A 100 -8.22 0.94 7.54
N VAL A 101 -8.93 0.18 8.39
CA VAL A 101 -10.38 0.01 8.28
C VAL A 101 -11.08 1.38 8.46
N SER A 102 -10.56 2.22 9.36
CA SER A 102 -11.07 3.59 9.53
C SER A 102 -10.68 4.55 8.39
N TRP A 103 -9.60 4.31 7.66
CA TRP A 103 -9.15 5.13 6.52
C TRP A 103 -9.88 4.77 5.22
N VAL A 104 -10.22 3.50 5.02
CA VAL A 104 -11.06 3.03 3.90
C VAL A 104 -12.52 3.50 4.07
N GLU A 105 -13.02 3.63 5.30
CA GLU A 105 -14.37 4.14 5.61
C GLU A 105 -14.48 5.68 5.65
N GLY A 106 -13.35 6.42 5.63
CA GLY A 106 -13.31 7.87 5.88
C GLY A 106 -13.16 8.78 4.65
N ILE A 107 -12.89 8.25 3.46
CA ILE A 107 -12.61 9.03 2.23
C ILE A 107 -13.72 8.86 1.18
N PHE A 108 -14.98 8.82 1.62
CA PHE A 108 -16.12 9.07 0.74
C PHE A 108 -16.98 10.19 1.33
N PRO A 109 -17.16 11.34 0.65
CA PRO A 109 -18.31 12.18 0.95
C PRO A 109 -19.54 11.38 0.54
N VAL A 110 -20.27 10.82 1.51
CA VAL A 110 -21.66 10.39 1.28
C VAL A 110 -22.48 11.66 1.12
N GLY A 111 -22.40 12.25 -0.07
CA GLY A 111 -23.26 13.33 -0.50
C GLY A 111 -24.54 12.78 -1.10
N ALA A 112 -25.66 13.19 -0.49
CA ALA A 112 -27.02 13.18 -1.03
C ALA A 112 -27.78 11.83 -1.06
N VAL A 113 -28.69 11.68 -0.08
CA VAL A 113 -30.05 11.23 -0.39
C VAL A 113 -30.97 12.44 -0.25
N PRO A 114 -31.83 12.71 -1.25
CA PRO A 114 -32.57 13.96 -1.35
C PRO A 114 -33.79 14.00 -0.44
N CYS A 115 -34.30 15.22 -0.27
CA CYS A 115 -35.49 15.62 0.47
C CYS A 115 -36.71 14.69 0.25
N GLY A 116 -37.49 14.45 1.31
CA GLY A 116 -38.84 13.89 1.17
C GLY A 116 -39.46 13.32 2.44
N CYS A 117 -40.11 14.19 3.23
CA CYS A 117 -41.18 13.90 4.20
C CYS A 117 -42.23 12.89 3.70
N PRO A 118 -43.06 12.26 4.56
CA PRO A 118 -43.72 12.82 5.76
C PRO A 118 -43.25 12.26 7.10
#